data_AF-Q6VEL5-F1
#
_entry.id   AF-Q6VEL5-F1
#
_cell.length_a   1.000
_cell.length_b   1.000
_cell.length_c   1.000
_cell.angle_alpha   90.00
_cell.angle_beta   90.00
_cell.angle_gamma   90.00
#
_symmetry.space_group_name_H-M   'P 1'
#
loop_
_entity.id
_entity.type
_entity.pdbx_description
1 polymer ?
#
loop_
_entity_poly.entity_id
_entity_poly.type
_entity_poly.pdbx_seq_one_letter_code
_entity_poly.pdbx_strand_id
1 'polypeptide(L)'
;SSCVQMRLLFGKRLRHLARNYRLLLYVLLLPAVFELCAMWFVSYRLEDDFDTVLPLTRALYPRSVQLLSGERLTPFTEQLYPGLRSSCDVNDGNGNFTECREFSDSSLAYDWVLTTLDEYRERRYGGYAVNGSGATVWYNNKGYHAMMAWLNDLNSELLRTSLNDSE
;
A
#
# COMPACT_ATOMS: atom_id res chain seq x y z
N SER A 1 71.22 -19.80 -9.19
CA SER A 1 70.41 -19.48 -8.00
C SER A 1 69.08 -18.89 -8.45
N SER A 2 68.05 -19.73 -8.56
CA SER A 2 66.75 -19.39 -9.18
C SER A 2 65.99 -18.27 -8.46
N CYS A 3 66.23 -18.08 -7.16
CA CYS A 3 65.68 -16.97 -6.38
C CYS A 3 66.13 -15.60 -6.89
N VAL A 4 67.37 -15.47 -7.36
CA VAL A 4 67.89 -14.19 -7.88
C VAL A 4 67.20 -13.82 -9.19
N GLN A 5 66.99 -14.81 -10.07
CA GLN A 5 66.23 -14.64 -11.32
C GLN A 5 64.76 -14.28 -11.07
N MET A 6 64.10 -14.94 -10.10
CA MET A 6 62.73 -14.56 -9.71
C MET A 6 62.68 -13.11 -9.21
N ARG A 7 63.61 -12.69 -8.35
CA ARG A 7 63.64 -11.32 -7.82
C ARG A 7 63.81 -10.28 -8.92
N LEU A 8 64.63 -10.59 -9.93
CA LEU A 8 64.81 -9.74 -11.11
C LEU A 8 63.55 -9.67 -11.98
N LEU A 9 62.84 -10.79 -12.17
CA LEU A 9 61.57 -10.84 -12.89
C LEU A 9 60.47 -10.04 -12.19
N PHE A 10 60.31 -10.22 -10.87
CA PHE A 10 59.37 -9.43 -10.07
C PHE A 10 59.73 -7.95 -10.08
N GLY A 11 61.01 -7.59 -9.94
CA GLY A 11 61.47 -6.21 -10.02
C GLY A 11 61.26 -5.57 -11.40
N LYS A 12 61.27 -6.35 -12.49
CA LYS A 12 60.93 -5.88 -13.84
C LYS A 12 59.42 -5.68 -14.00
N ARG A 13 58.60 -6.61 -13.50
CA ARG A 13 57.13 -6.51 -13.52
C ARG A 13 56.64 -5.35 -12.66
N LEU A 14 57.20 -5.15 -11.46
CA LEU A 14 56.83 -4.04 -10.57
C LEU A 14 57.14 -2.68 -11.20
N ARG A 15 58.33 -2.52 -11.80
CA ARG A 15 58.70 -1.27 -12.49
C ARG A 15 57.82 -0.99 -13.70
N HIS A 16 57.46 -2.02 -14.46
CA HIS A 16 56.53 -1.89 -15.59
C HIS A 16 55.12 -1.50 -15.11
N LEU A 17 54.65 -2.11 -14.01
CA LEU A 17 53.36 -1.80 -13.40
C LEU A 17 53.33 -0.37 -12.82
N ALA A 18 54.40 0.06 -12.14
CA ALA A 18 54.52 1.39 -11.55
C ALA A 18 54.64 2.52 -12.61
N ARG A 19 55.31 2.27 -13.74
CA ARG A 19 55.38 3.25 -14.84
C ARG A 19 54.04 3.43 -15.56
N ASN A 20 53.16 2.43 -15.55
CA ASN A 20 51.86 2.50 -16.19
C ASN A 20 50.75 2.82 -15.19
N TYR A 21 50.87 3.99 -14.55
CA TYR A 21 49.95 4.46 -13.50
C TYR A 21 48.49 4.55 -13.95
N ARG A 22 48.23 4.78 -15.25
CA ARG A 22 46.87 4.77 -15.82
C ARG A 22 46.22 3.40 -15.71
N LEU A 23 46.94 2.33 -16.07
CA LEU A 23 46.45 0.96 -15.97
C LEU A 23 46.22 0.57 -14.50
N LEU A 24 47.15 0.90 -13.61
CA LEU A 24 47.05 0.59 -12.18
C LEU A 24 45.88 1.32 -11.52
N LEU A 25 45.63 2.58 -11.90
CA LEU A 25 44.49 3.35 -11.44
C LEU A 25 43.17 2.70 -11.87
N TYR A 26 43.02 2.27 -13.12
CA TYR A 26 41.80 1.58 -13.56
C TYR A 26 41.60 0.22 -12.88
N VAL A 27 42.65 -0.57 -12.66
CA VAL A 27 42.55 -1.89 -12.00
C VAL A 27 42.10 -1.77 -10.55
N LEU A 28 42.41 -0.67 -9.86
CA LEU A 28 42.03 -0.46 -8.46
C LEU A 28 40.74 0.33 -8.32
N LEU A 29 40.52 1.32 -9.18
CA LEU A 29 39.33 2.19 -9.15
C LEU A 29 38.08 1.47 -9.66
N LEU A 30 38.19 0.63 -10.69
CA LEU A 30 37.06 -0.09 -11.27
C LEU A 30 36.35 -0.97 -10.22
N PRO A 31 37.01 -1.93 -9.54
CA PRO A 31 36.36 -2.74 -8.52
C PRO A 31 35.84 -1.90 -7.34
N ALA A 32 36.55 -0.84 -6.93
CA ALA A 32 36.07 0.05 -5.87
C ALA A 32 34.77 0.79 -6.23
N VAL A 33 34.65 1.26 -7.48
CA VAL A 33 33.42 1.88 -7.97
C VAL A 33 32.30 0.86 -8.10
N PHE A 34 32.59 -0.35 -8.57
CA PHE A 34 31.60 -1.43 -8.63
C PHE A 34 31.07 -1.80 -7.24
N GLU A 35 31.94 -1.93 -6.24
CA GLU A 35 31.53 -2.21 -4.85
C GLU A 35 30.72 -1.05 -4.26
N LEU A 36 31.10 0.20 -4.53
CA LEU A 36 30.31 1.37 -4.10
C LEU A 36 28.91 1.37 -4.74
N CYS A 37 28.81 1.11 -6.04
CA CYS A 37 27.53 0.98 -6.72
C CYS A 37 26.72 -0.20 -6.16
N ALA A 38 27.35 -1.34 -5.88
CA ALA A 38 26.68 -2.49 -5.30
C ALA A 38 26.14 -2.20 -3.89
N MET A 39 26.95 -1.61 -3.01
CA MET A 39 26.51 -1.20 -1.67
C MET A 39 25.40 -0.15 -1.73
N TRP A 40 25.46 0.78 -2.67
CA TRP A 40 24.39 1.75 -2.92
C TRP A 40 23.07 1.07 -3.27
N PHE A 41 23.08 0.09 -4.19
CA PHE A 41 21.89 -0.70 -4.52
C PHE A 41 21.38 -1.51 -3.32
N VAL A 42 22.28 -2.06 -2.49
CA VAL A 42 21.89 -2.79 -1.28
C VAL A 42 21.23 -1.87 -0.25
N SER A 43 21.67 -0.61 -0.08
CA SER A 43 21.02 0.33 0.86
C SER A 43 19.60 0.73 0.49
N TYR A 44 19.21 0.57 -0.79
CA TYR A 44 17.84 0.79 -1.23
C TYR A 44 16.92 -0.40 -0.97
N ARG A 45 17.47 -1.56 -0.60
CA ARG A 45 16.66 -2.70 -0.19
C ARG A 45 15.95 -2.32 1.10
N LEU A 46 14.63 -2.41 1.09
CA LEU A 46 13.81 -2.29 2.29
C LEU A 46 14.27 -3.38 3.29
N GLU A 47 14.53 -3.01 4.54
CA GLU A 47 14.73 -3.99 5.61
C GLU A 47 13.55 -4.97 5.63
N ASP A 48 13.83 -6.27 5.56
CA ASP A 48 12.85 -7.36 5.46
C ASP A 48 12.07 -7.59 6.79
N ASP A 49 12.40 -6.85 7.84
CA ASP A 49 12.25 -7.32 9.22
C ASP A 49 11.27 -6.52 10.09
N PHE A 50 10.19 -6.00 9.51
CA PHE A 50 9.14 -5.37 10.31
C PHE A 50 7.73 -5.73 9.82
N ASP A 51 7.28 -6.94 10.14
CA ASP A 51 5.86 -7.25 10.31
C ASP A 51 5.31 -6.44 11.51
N THR A 52 5.16 -5.14 11.29
CA THR A 52 4.50 -4.26 12.26
C THR A 52 3.01 -4.57 12.25
N VAL A 53 2.42 -4.65 13.45
CA VAL A 53 0.98 -4.86 13.58
C VAL A 53 0.24 -3.68 12.96
N LEU A 54 -0.33 -3.93 11.78
CA LEU A 54 -1.05 -2.92 11.03
C LEU A 54 -2.50 -2.87 11.52
N PRO A 55 -3.00 -1.72 12.00
CA PRO A 55 -4.38 -1.60 12.41
C PRO A 55 -5.28 -1.74 11.16
N LEU A 56 -6.12 -2.77 11.14
CA LEU A 56 -7.09 -3.03 10.08
C LEU A 56 -8.27 -2.06 10.18
N THR A 57 -7.99 -0.82 9.81
CA THR A 57 -8.95 0.29 9.79
C THR A 57 -8.97 0.92 8.40
N ARG A 58 -10.03 1.65 8.08
CA ARG A 58 -10.15 2.35 6.79
C ARG A 58 -9.10 3.45 6.59
N ALA A 59 -8.52 3.97 7.66
CA ALA A 59 -7.44 4.95 7.62
C ALA A 59 -6.16 4.41 6.96
N LEU A 60 -6.04 3.08 6.84
CA LEU A 60 -4.90 2.44 6.19
C LEU A 60 -4.72 2.87 4.73
N TYR A 61 -5.81 3.19 4.04
CA TYR A 61 -5.79 3.70 2.68
C TYR A 61 -6.37 5.12 2.65
N PRO A 62 -5.53 6.16 2.86
CA PRO A 62 -5.99 7.54 2.92
C PRO A 62 -6.50 8.02 1.55
N ARG A 63 -7.41 9.00 1.57
CA ARG A 63 -8.05 9.58 0.37
C ARG A 63 -8.73 8.54 -0.51
N SER A 64 -9.31 7.53 0.13
CA SER A 64 -10.09 6.50 -0.56
C SER A 64 -11.45 7.04 -0.99
N VAL A 65 -11.92 6.55 -2.13
CA VAL A 65 -13.28 6.80 -2.61
C VAL A 65 -14.16 5.66 -2.14
N GLN A 66 -15.30 6.02 -1.57
CA GLN A 66 -16.22 5.10 -0.92
C GLN A 66 -17.59 5.12 -1.61
N LEU A 67 -18.29 4.01 -1.56
CA LEU A 67 -19.69 3.93 -1.99
C LEU A 67 -20.55 3.48 -0.82
N LEU A 68 -21.75 4.04 -0.74
CA LEU A 68 -22.79 3.61 0.17
C LEU A 68 -24.06 3.42 -0.66
N SER A 69 -24.72 2.28 -0.53
CA SER A 69 -26.01 2.07 -1.17
C SER A 69 -27.01 1.43 -0.20
N GLY A 70 -28.25 1.90 -0.25
CA GLY A 70 -29.34 1.39 0.57
C GLY A 70 -30.64 1.34 -0.23
N GLU A 71 -31.16 0.13 -0.46
CA GLU A 71 -32.41 -0.07 -1.22
C GLU A 71 -33.63 -0.22 -0.31
N ARG A 72 -33.62 -1.27 0.52
CA ARG A 72 -34.72 -1.64 1.40
C ARG A 72 -34.21 -1.69 2.82
N LEU A 73 -34.45 -0.63 3.58
CA LEU A 73 -34.03 -0.58 4.98
C LEU A 73 -35.09 -1.23 5.86
N THR A 74 -34.67 -2.20 6.66
CA THR A 74 -35.38 -2.71 7.84
C THR A 74 -35.14 -1.79 9.04
N PRO A 75 -35.98 -1.82 10.10
CA PRO A 75 -35.80 -0.97 11.28
C PRO A 75 -34.41 -1.11 11.91
N PHE A 76 -33.82 -2.32 11.90
CA PHE A 76 -32.45 -2.53 12.37
C PHE A 76 -31.43 -1.85 11.45
N THR A 77 -31.52 -2.09 10.14
CA THR A 77 -30.56 -1.48 9.19
C THR A 77 -30.71 0.03 9.08
N GLU A 78 -31.89 0.59 9.37
CA GLU A 78 -32.10 2.04 9.46
C GLU A 78 -31.31 2.65 10.61
N GLN A 79 -31.13 1.93 11.72
CA GLN A 79 -30.26 2.33 12.82
C GLN A 79 -28.76 2.14 12.49
N LEU A 80 -28.41 1.14 11.67
CA LEU A 80 -27.03 0.88 11.23
C LEU A 80 -26.52 1.88 10.19
N TYR A 81 -27.38 2.25 9.24
CA TYR A 81 -27.04 3.11 8.12
C TYR A 81 -26.38 4.45 8.51
N PRO A 82 -26.84 5.20 9.54
CA PRO A 82 -26.17 6.43 9.95
C PRO A 82 -24.76 6.20 10.52
N GLY A 83 -24.48 5.07 11.16
CA GLY A 83 -23.13 4.70 11.62
C GLY A 83 -22.16 4.55 10.43
N LEU A 84 -22.58 3.78 9.42
CA LEU A 84 -21.83 3.62 8.17
C LEU A 84 -21.65 4.94 7.42
N ARG A 85 -22.69 5.79 7.39
CA ARG A 85 -22.67 7.12 6.75
C ARG A 85 -21.79 8.13 7.48
N SER A 86 -21.81 8.18 8.81
CA SER A 86 -21.02 9.12 9.60
C SER A 86 -19.53 9.04 9.29
N SER A 87 -19.10 7.84 8.91
CA SER A 87 -17.73 7.56 8.54
C SER A 87 -17.36 7.96 7.10
N CYS A 88 -18.35 8.27 6.28
CA CYS A 88 -18.17 8.88 4.96
C CYS A 88 -17.96 10.40 5.03
N ASP A 89 -18.51 11.06 6.06
CA ASP A 89 -18.50 12.53 6.20
C ASP A 89 -17.21 13.09 6.83
N VAL A 90 -16.08 12.37 6.71
CA VAL A 90 -14.81 12.81 7.30
C VAL A 90 -14.21 13.95 6.45
N ASN A 91 -14.53 15.18 6.85
CA ASN A 91 -13.79 16.36 6.46
C ASN A 91 -12.39 16.27 7.07
N ASP A 92 -11.41 15.77 6.32
CA ASP A 92 -10.01 16.02 6.66
C ASP A 92 -9.84 17.56 6.60
N GLY A 93 -9.51 18.19 7.74
CA GLY A 93 -9.40 19.65 7.90
C GLY A 93 -8.36 20.34 6.98
N ASN A 94 -7.84 19.58 6.02
CA ASN A 94 -6.87 19.92 5.00
C ASN A 94 -7.49 20.09 3.60
N GLY A 95 -8.82 19.99 3.46
CA GLY A 95 -9.54 20.18 2.20
C GLY A 95 -9.40 19.03 1.18
N ASN A 96 -8.87 17.87 1.59
CA ASN A 96 -8.84 16.66 0.77
C ASN A 96 -10.03 15.78 1.14
N PHE A 97 -11.08 15.82 0.33
CA PHE A 97 -12.30 15.04 0.52
C PHE A 97 -12.04 13.54 0.26
N THR A 98 -12.41 12.66 1.19
CA THR A 98 -12.72 11.26 0.85
C THR A 98 -14.05 11.25 0.14
N GLU A 99 -14.04 11.03 -1.17
CA GLU A 99 -15.28 11.09 -1.95
C GLU A 99 -16.17 9.88 -1.62
N CYS A 100 -17.23 10.11 -0.86
CA CYS A 100 -18.26 9.11 -0.61
C CYS A 100 -19.50 9.41 -1.45
N ARG A 101 -19.97 8.40 -2.18
CA ARG A 101 -21.16 8.50 -3.04
C ARG A 101 -22.26 7.61 -2.47
N GLU A 102 -23.41 8.22 -2.23
CA GLU A 102 -24.61 7.55 -1.74
C GLU A 102 -25.55 7.22 -2.89
N PHE A 103 -26.09 6.01 -2.92
CA PHE A 103 -27.03 5.52 -3.92
C PHE A 103 -28.26 4.93 -3.26
N SER A 104 -29.43 5.24 -3.81
CA SER A 104 -30.71 4.65 -3.38
C SER A 104 -30.96 3.24 -3.95
N ASP A 105 -30.13 2.80 -4.89
CA ASP A 105 -30.28 1.52 -5.59
C ASP A 105 -28.89 0.90 -5.83
N SER A 106 -28.76 -0.42 -5.62
CA SER A 106 -27.51 -1.14 -5.88
C SER A 106 -27.19 -1.19 -7.38
N SER A 107 -28.20 -1.12 -8.25
CA SER A 107 -28.00 -1.08 -9.70
C SER A 107 -27.24 0.17 -10.14
N LEU A 108 -27.62 1.34 -9.60
CA LEU A 108 -26.96 2.61 -9.85
C LEU A 108 -25.55 2.65 -9.25
N ALA A 109 -25.37 2.04 -8.08
CA ALA A 109 -24.06 1.92 -7.47
C ALA A 109 -23.12 1.06 -8.35
N TYR A 110 -23.63 -0.06 -8.88
CA TYR A 110 -22.88 -0.93 -9.77
C TYR A 110 -22.50 -0.24 -11.09
N ASP A 111 -23.46 0.45 -11.73
CA ASP A 111 -23.21 1.21 -12.96
C ASP A 111 -22.19 2.32 -12.73
N TRP A 112 -22.28 3.04 -11.62
CA TRP A 112 -21.28 4.03 -11.24
C TRP A 112 -19.89 3.41 -11.05
N VAL A 113 -19.79 2.24 -10.42
CA VAL A 113 -18.50 1.54 -10.23
C VAL A 113 -17.87 1.21 -11.58
N LEU A 114 -18.64 0.73 -12.55
CA LEU A 114 -18.15 0.38 -13.88
C LEU A 114 -17.75 1.61 -14.69
N THR A 115 -18.62 2.62 -14.76
CA THR A 115 -18.39 3.82 -15.58
C THR A 115 -17.21 4.66 -15.10
N THR A 116 -16.97 4.68 -13.79
CA THR A 116 -15.88 5.47 -13.18
C THR A 116 -14.68 4.62 -12.77
N LEU A 117 -14.58 3.38 -13.30
CA LEU A 117 -13.47 2.47 -13.01
C LEU A 117 -12.11 3.10 -13.34
N ASP A 118 -11.98 3.74 -14.51
CA ASP A 118 -10.73 4.34 -14.96
C ASP A 118 -10.31 5.54 -14.11
N GLU A 119 -11.27 6.34 -13.65
CA GLU A 119 -11.03 7.53 -12.83
C GLU A 119 -10.56 7.17 -11.41
N TYR A 120 -11.14 6.13 -10.82
CA TYR A 120 -10.92 5.78 -9.41
C TYR A 120 -10.19 4.45 -9.18
N ARG A 121 -9.60 3.86 -10.22
CA ARG A 121 -8.89 2.57 -10.16
C ARG A 121 -7.87 2.46 -9.02
N GLU A 122 -7.23 3.57 -8.67
CA GLU A 122 -6.17 3.63 -7.64
C GLU A 122 -6.64 4.09 -6.27
N ARG A 123 -7.86 4.62 -6.16
CA ARG A 123 -8.38 5.25 -4.93
C ARG A 123 -9.63 4.58 -4.37
N ARG A 124 -10.37 3.82 -5.17
CA ARG A 124 -11.56 3.10 -4.70
C ARG A 124 -11.11 1.85 -3.96
N TYR A 125 -11.17 1.86 -2.63
CA TYR A 125 -10.76 0.72 -1.82
C TYR A 125 -11.95 -0.09 -1.27
N GLY A 126 -13.16 0.50 -1.22
CA GLY A 126 -14.37 -0.25 -0.85
C GLY A 126 -15.60 0.60 -0.55
N GLY A 127 -16.60 -0.01 0.06
CA GLY A 127 -17.86 0.60 0.46
C GLY A 127 -18.91 -0.41 0.88
N TYR A 128 -20.13 0.05 1.14
CA TYR A 128 -21.21 -0.75 1.73
C TYR A 128 -22.47 -0.73 0.86
N ALA A 129 -23.17 -1.86 0.81
CA ALA A 129 -24.50 -1.97 0.27
C ALA A 129 -25.42 -2.68 1.25
N VAL A 130 -26.58 -2.10 1.52
CA VAL A 130 -27.55 -2.63 2.48
C VAL A 130 -28.85 -2.95 1.75
N ASN A 131 -29.31 -4.20 1.88
CA ASN A 131 -30.57 -4.67 1.31
C ASN A 131 -31.31 -5.59 2.29
N GLY A 132 -32.42 -5.11 2.82
CA GLY A 132 -33.23 -5.81 3.80
C GLY A 132 -32.47 -5.98 5.11
N SER A 133 -32.24 -7.24 5.49
CA SER A 133 -31.38 -7.61 6.62
C SER A 133 -29.92 -7.88 6.23
N GLY A 134 -29.62 -7.89 4.93
CA GLY A 134 -28.28 -8.18 4.42
C GLY A 134 -27.45 -6.89 4.28
N ALA A 135 -26.21 -6.95 4.77
CA ALA A 135 -25.19 -5.97 4.47
C ALA A 135 -24.08 -6.63 3.63
N THR A 136 -23.68 -5.97 2.55
CA THR A 136 -22.64 -6.43 1.62
C THR A 136 -21.49 -5.43 1.62
N VAL A 137 -20.26 -5.94 1.71
CA VAL A 137 -19.06 -5.13 1.59
C VAL A 137 -18.53 -5.22 0.17
N TRP A 138 -18.34 -4.07 -0.45
CA TRP A 138 -17.60 -3.91 -1.69
C TRP A 138 -16.17 -3.57 -1.35
N TYR A 139 -15.20 -4.23 -1.96
CA TYR A 139 -13.78 -3.93 -1.76
C TYR A 139 -13.01 -4.04 -3.06
N ASN A 140 -11.91 -3.32 -3.16
CA ASN A 140 -10.96 -3.44 -4.27
C ASN A 140 -9.76 -4.28 -3.82
N ASN A 141 -9.36 -5.25 -4.63
CA ASN A 141 -8.23 -6.13 -4.36
C ASN A 141 -6.86 -5.47 -4.60
N LYS A 142 -6.79 -4.22 -5.08
CA LYS A 142 -5.53 -3.48 -5.23
C LYS A 142 -4.85 -3.20 -3.87
N GLY A 143 -5.63 -3.05 -2.80
CA GLY A 143 -5.09 -2.94 -1.44
C GLY A 143 -4.99 -4.31 -0.77
N TYR A 144 -3.77 -4.70 -0.38
CA TYR A 144 -3.50 -6.00 0.29
C TYR A 144 -4.41 -6.29 1.50
N HIS A 145 -4.80 -5.26 2.26
CA HIS A 145 -5.62 -5.40 3.47
C HIS A 145 -7.01 -4.77 3.35
N ALA A 146 -7.42 -4.37 2.14
CA ALA A 146 -8.68 -3.65 1.95
C ALA A 146 -9.87 -4.47 2.44
N MET A 147 -10.00 -5.72 2.00
CA MET A 147 -11.10 -6.61 2.39
C MET A 147 -11.27 -6.68 3.92
N MET A 148 -10.18 -6.91 4.64
CA MET A 148 -10.23 -7.09 6.10
C MET A 148 -10.52 -5.77 6.82
N ALA A 149 -9.97 -4.66 6.35
CA ALA A 149 -10.26 -3.34 6.92
C ALA A 149 -11.74 -2.98 6.81
N TRP A 150 -12.36 -3.24 5.65
CA TRP A 150 -13.78 -2.95 5.41
C TRP A 150 -14.73 -3.92 6.14
N LEU A 151 -14.38 -5.20 6.21
CA LEU A 151 -15.16 -6.18 6.97
C LEU A 151 -15.11 -5.92 8.48
N ASN A 152 -13.93 -5.59 9.02
CA ASN A 152 -13.75 -5.28 10.43
C ASN A 152 -14.57 -4.06 10.84
N ASP A 153 -14.59 -3.03 10.00
CA ASP A 153 -15.38 -1.82 10.22
C ASP A 153 -16.89 -2.10 10.20
N LEU A 154 -17.40 -2.83 9.19
CA LEU A 154 -18.81 -3.23 9.16
C LEU A 154 -19.21 -4.06 10.38
N ASN A 155 -18.40 -5.04 10.78
CA ASN A 155 -18.68 -5.87 11.95
C ASN A 155 -18.69 -5.05 13.25
N SER A 156 -17.82 -4.04 13.34
CA SER A 156 -17.79 -3.14 14.50
C SER A 156 -19.08 -2.30 14.59
N GLU A 157 -19.57 -1.78 13.47
CA GLU A 157 -20.83 -1.03 13.42
C GLU A 157 -22.06 -1.93 13.68
N LEU A 158 -22.06 -3.15 13.13
CA LEU A 158 -23.08 -4.15 13.43
C LEU A 158 -23.12 -4.51 14.92
N LEU A 159 -21.95 -4.66 15.55
CA LEU A 159 -21.88 -4.93 16.98
C LEU A 159 -22.42 -3.74 17.79
N ARG A 160 -21.99 -2.52 17.47
CA ARG A 160 -22.45 -1.30 18.17
C ARG A 160 -23.96 -1.12 18.08
N THR A 161 -24.54 -1.35 16.91
CA THR A 161 -25.99 -1.24 16.69
C THR A 161 -26.75 -2.34 17.43
N SER A 162 -26.24 -3.58 17.41
CA SER A 162 -26.87 -4.68 18.16
C SER A 162 -26.85 -4.48 19.67
N LEU A 163 -25.82 -3.84 20.22
CA LEU A 163 -25.74 -3.53 21.65
C LEU A 163 -26.74 -2.44 22.03
N ASN A 164 -26.85 -1.38 21.22
CA ASN A 164 -27.80 -0.30 21.45
C ASN A 164 -29.27 -0.73 21.30
N ASP A 165 -29.57 -1.75 20.49
CA ASP A 165 -30.93 -2.30 20.33
C ASP A 165 -31.35 -3.17 21.53
N SER A 166 -30.37 -3.63 22.34
CA SER A 166 -30.60 -4.50 23.50
C SER A 166 -30.74 -3.77 24.84
N GLU A 167 -30.48 -2.46 24.88
CA GLU A 167 -30.71 -1.58 26.03
C GLU A 167 -32.12 -0.94 25.99
#